data_AF-A0A3B9M932-F1
#
_entry.id   AF-A0A3B9M932-F1
#
_cell.length_a   1.000
_cell.length_b   1.000
_cell.length_c   1.000
_cell.angle_alpha   90.00
_cell.angle_beta   90.00
_cell.angle_gamma   90.00
#
_symmetry.space_group_name_H-M   'P 1'
#
loop_
_entity.id
_entity.type
_entity.pdbx_description
1 polymer ?
#
loop_
_entity_poly.entity_id
_entity_poly.type
_entity_poly.pdbx_seq_one_letter_code
_entity_poly.pdbx_strand_id
1 'polypeptide(L)'
;MVGVKFRYSRWDGSQRLDDLDAGDVLDALSDDLMNYGDLNAALQRMLRWGAPNMPGLEQLLKQLREARERELGRYNLDSTVEKLRQEVQDVIDTERSGIDKRVSEAATPEAKKLLDRIARQRREQLDRLPDDLGG
;
A
#
# COMPACT_ATOMS: atom_id res chain seq x y z
N MET A 1 12.37 -20.70 -24.37
CA MET A 1 13.39 -20.15 -23.45
C MET A 1 12.94 -18.74 -23.09
N VAL A 2 12.40 -18.53 -21.88
CA VAL A 2 11.87 -17.22 -21.46
C VAL A 2 13.01 -16.44 -20.82
N GLY A 3 13.43 -15.34 -21.46
CA GLY A 3 14.48 -14.47 -20.95
C GLY A 3 13.98 -13.67 -19.74
N VAL A 4 14.75 -13.71 -18.64
CA VAL A 4 14.47 -12.91 -17.45
C VAL A 4 14.69 -11.43 -17.78
N LYS A 5 13.64 -10.62 -17.69
CA LYS A 5 13.71 -9.16 -17.87
C LYS A 5 14.11 -8.52 -16.55
N PHE A 6 15.32 -7.99 -16.47
CA PHE A 6 15.76 -7.21 -15.31
C PHE A 6 15.31 -5.75 -15.45
N ARG A 7 14.74 -5.19 -14.38
CA ARG A 7 14.33 -3.79 -14.29
C ARG A 7 15.18 -3.13 -13.22
N TYR A 8 16.01 -2.17 -13.63
CA TYR A 8 16.83 -1.38 -12.73
C TYR A 8 16.06 -0.14 -12.31
N SER A 9 16.11 0.20 -11.01
CA SER A 9 15.61 1.45 -10.46
C SER A 9 16.76 2.29 -9.92
N ARG A 10 16.51 3.59 -9.77
CA ARG A 10 17.49 4.54 -9.24
C ARG A 10 17.71 4.27 -7.75
N TRP A 11 18.97 4.34 -7.31
CA TRP A 11 19.38 4.14 -5.92
C TRP A 11 18.72 5.18 -5.00
N ASP A 12 17.98 4.72 -3.99
CA ASP A 12 17.23 5.56 -3.04
C ASP A 12 17.96 5.74 -1.70
N GLY A 13 19.22 5.30 -1.60
CA GLY A 13 20.06 5.46 -0.41
C GLY A 13 19.77 4.48 0.74
N SER A 14 18.71 3.67 0.65
CA SER A 14 18.35 2.68 1.67
C SER A 14 19.16 1.38 1.57
N GLN A 15 19.82 1.15 0.44
CA GLN A 15 20.53 -0.09 0.14
C GLN A 15 21.95 -0.07 0.73
N ARG A 16 22.06 -0.01 2.06
CA ARG A 16 23.34 -0.33 2.70
C ARG A 16 23.49 -1.85 2.67
N LEU A 17 24.23 -2.36 1.69
CA LEU A 17 24.89 -3.65 1.87
C LEU A 17 25.94 -3.35 2.94
N ASP A 18 25.76 -3.87 4.16
CA ASP A 18 26.80 -3.80 5.19
C ASP A 18 28.13 -4.17 4.53
N ASP A 19 29.20 -3.41 4.80
CA ASP A 19 30.49 -3.56 4.12
C ASP A 19 30.90 -5.03 4.11
N LEU A 20 30.65 -5.70 2.98
CA LEU A 20 30.94 -7.11 2.81
C LEU A 20 32.46 -7.18 2.79
N ASP A 21 33.06 -7.51 3.92
CA ASP A 21 34.51 -7.63 4.01
C ASP A 21 34.95 -8.76 3.08
N ALA A 22 35.85 -8.44 2.16
CA ALA A 22 36.42 -9.42 1.25
C ALA A 22 37.12 -10.55 2.03
N GLY A 23 37.60 -10.29 3.25
CA GLY A 23 38.12 -11.30 4.17
C GLY A 23 37.08 -12.36 4.54
N ASP A 24 35.90 -11.94 5.01
CA ASP A 24 34.81 -12.84 5.40
C ASP A 24 34.33 -13.73 4.24
N VAL A 25 34.31 -13.18 3.02
CA VAL A 25 33.97 -13.94 1.80
C VAL A 25 35.01 -15.02 1.54
N LEU A 26 36.29 -14.68 1.63
CA LEU A 26 37.38 -15.61 1.36
C LEU A 26 37.47 -16.71 2.43
N ASP A 27 37.24 -16.38 3.70
CA ASP A 27 37.22 -17.36 4.79
C ASP A 27 36.07 -18.35 4.61
N ALA A 28 34.85 -17.87 4.32
CA ALA A 28 33.70 -18.74 4.09
C ALA A 28 33.89 -19.68 2.88
N LEU A 29 34.49 -19.18 1.80
CA LEU A 29 34.80 -20.00 0.62
C LEU A 29 35.93 -21.00 0.89
N SER A 30 36.92 -20.63 1.70
CA SER A 30 38.06 -21.49 2.05
C SER A 30 37.62 -22.66 2.92
N ASP A 31 36.79 -22.42 3.94
CA ASP A 31 36.21 -23.46 4.79
C ASP A 31 35.44 -24.50 3.96
N ASP A 32 34.61 -24.03 3.03
CA ASP A 32 33.75 -24.90 2.24
C ASP A 32 34.53 -25.63 1.13
N LEU A 33 35.59 -25.01 0.60
CA LEU A 33 36.55 -25.65 -0.32
C LEU A 33 37.36 -26.74 0.39
N MET A 34 37.80 -26.52 1.64
CA MET A 34 38.49 -27.54 2.43
C MET A 34 37.57 -28.71 2.79
N ASN A 35 36.28 -28.46 3.01
CA ASN A 35 35.32 -29.48 3.37
C ASN A 35 34.86 -30.36 2.19
N TYR A 36 34.73 -29.79 0.98
CA TYR A 36 34.10 -30.49 -0.15
C TYR A 36 34.91 -30.50 -1.45
N GLY A 37 35.99 -29.73 -1.57
CA GLY A 37 36.90 -29.74 -2.73
C GLY A 37 36.34 -29.11 -4.03
N ASP A 38 35.12 -28.58 -4.02
CA ASP A 38 34.49 -27.95 -5.19
C ASP A 38 34.10 -26.50 -4.91
N LEU A 39 34.86 -25.58 -5.50
CA LEU A 39 34.67 -24.13 -5.39
C LEU A 39 33.33 -23.67 -5.99
N ASN A 40 32.85 -24.28 -7.06
CA ASN A 40 31.59 -23.89 -7.69
C ASN A 40 30.41 -24.23 -6.78
N ALA A 41 30.46 -25.41 -6.17
CA ALA A 41 29.45 -25.82 -5.19
C ALA A 41 29.47 -24.91 -3.96
N ALA A 42 30.65 -24.50 -3.49
CA ALA A 42 30.81 -23.57 -2.38
C ALA A 42 30.22 -22.18 -2.68
N LEU A 43 30.54 -21.61 -3.84
CA LEU A 43 29.96 -20.34 -4.30
C LEU A 43 28.44 -20.40 -4.42
N GLN A 44 27.88 -21.52 -4.95
CA GLN A 44 26.44 -21.70 -5.04
C GLN A 44 25.77 -21.78 -3.66
N ARG A 45 26.38 -22.46 -2.69
CA ARG A 45 25.86 -22.53 -1.32
C ARG A 45 25.93 -21.19 -0.62
N MET A 46 27.08 -20.51 -0.69
CA MET A 46 27.25 -19.18 -0.10
C MET A 46 26.26 -18.18 -0.69
N LEU A 47 26.06 -18.17 -2.02
CA LEU A 47 25.10 -17.27 -2.65
C LEU A 47 23.65 -17.57 -2.22
N ARG A 48 23.29 -18.86 -2.11
CA ARG A 48 21.93 -19.27 -1.76
C ARG A 48 21.61 -19.03 -0.29
N TRP A 49 22.50 -19.47 0.60
CA TRP A 49 22.27 -19.56 2.04
C TRP A 49 23.00 -18.50 2.84
N GLY A 50 24.07 -17.93 2.30
CA GLY A 50 24.90 -16.95 2.98
C GLY A 50 26.09 -17.58 3.70
N ALA A 51 26.70 -16.77 4.56
CA ALA A 51 27.77 -17.10 5.50
C ALA A 51 27.41 -16.49 6.88
N PRO A 52 28.12 -16.83 7.98
CA PRO A 52 27.76 -16.38 9.33
C PRO A 52 27.51 -14.87 9.49
N ASN A 53 28.21 -14.04 8.71
CA ASN A 53 28.05 -12.57 8.70
C ASN A 53 27.47 -12.03 7.39
N MET A 54 27.00 -12.90 6.49
CA MET A 54 26.54 -12.50 5.16
C MET A 54 25.20 -13.16 4.83
N PRO A 55 24.11 -12.41 4.62
CA PRO A 55 22.82 -12.99 4.25
C PRO A 55 22.87 -13.59 2.84
N GLY A 56 22.32 -14.79 2.69
CA GLY A 56 22.10 -15.41 1.38
C GLY A 56 20.92 -14.79 0.62
N LEU A 57 20.82 -15.09 -0.68
CA LEU A 57 19.73 -14.62 -1.53
C LEU A 57 18.35 -15.03 -0.99
N GLU A 58 18.19 -16.22 -0.40
CA GLU A 58 16.91 -16.64 0.15
C GLU A 58 16.46 -15.74 1.32
N GLN A 59 17.41 -15.36 2.18
CA GLN A 59 17.16 -14.48 3.31
C GLN A 59 16.82 -13.06 2.86
N LEU A 60 17.56 -12.52 1.88
CA LEU A 60 17.28 -11.20 1.30
C LEU A 60 15.90 -11.16 0.63
N LEU A 61 15.54 -12.21 -0.14
CA LEU A 61 14.21 -12.32 -0.75
C LEU A 61 13.09 -12.47 0.28
N LYS A 62 13.36 -13.10 1.42
CA LYS A 62 12.41 -13.17 2.54
C LYS A 62 12.21 -11.78 3.16
N GLN A 63 13.30 -11.08 3.50
CA GLN A 63 13.25 -9.73 4.05
C GLN A 63 12.54 -8.74 3.13
N LEU A 64 12.77 -8.83 1.81
CA LEU A 64 12.09 -7.99 0.83
C LEU A 64 10.59 -8.25 0.78
N ARG A 65 10.17 -9.53 0.84
CA ARG A 65 8.74 -9.89 0.91
C ARG A 65 8.08 -9.34 2.17
N GLU A 66 8.73 -9.48 3.32
CA GLU A 66 8.23 -8.94 4.59
C GLU A 66 8.18 -7.41 4.57
N ALA A 67 9.17 -6.73 3.98
CA ALA A 67 9.18 -5.29 3.83
C ALA A 67 8.02 -4.81 2.95
N ARG A 68 7.78 -5.50 1.83
CA ARG A 68 6.64 -5.24 0.95
C ARG A 68 5.30 -5.40 1.69
N GLU A 69 5.14 -6.48 2.45
CA GLU A 69 3.92 -6.74 3.21
C GLU A 69 3.69 -5.69 4.29
N ARG A 70 4.74 -5.27 5.00
CA ARG A 70 4.67 -4.16 5.97
C ARG A 70 4.26 -2.84 5.30
N GLU A 71 4.83 -2.51 4.15
CA GLU A 71 4.45 -1.29 3.43
C GLU A 71 3.00 -1.35 2.95
N LEU A 72 2.56 -2.47 2.36
CA LEU A 72 1.17 -2.64 1.94
C LEU A 72 0.18 -2.61 3.12
N GLY A 73 0.55 -3.22 4.26
CA GLY A 73 -0.28 -3.18 5.47
C GLY A 73 -0.33 -1.81 6.14
N ARG A 74 0.71 -0.97 6.00
CA ARG A 74 0.68 0.44 6.43
C ARG A 74 -0.28 1.26 5.59
N TYR A 75 -0.29 1.03 4.28
CA TYR A 75 -1.24 1.63 3.35
C TYR A 75 -2.48 0.76 3.16
N ASN A 76 -3.16 0.40 4.25
CA ASN A 76 -4.55 -0.10 4.20
C ASN A 76 -5.46 1.03 3.70
N LEU A 77 -5.30 1.40 2.43
CA LEU A 77 -6.09 2.37 1.68
C LEU A 77 -7.57 2.02 1.79
N ASP A 78 -7.87 0.73 1.87
CA ASP A 78 -9.20 0.17 2.12
C ASP A 78 -9.86 0.81 3.36
N SER A 79 -9.17 0.85 4.51
CA SER A 79 -9.70 1.43 5.74
C SER A 79 -9.89 2.95 5.68
N THR A 80 -8.98 3.66 5.02
CA THR A 80 -9.08 5.12 4.86
C THR A 80 -10.14 5.52 3.85
N VAL A 81 -10.31 4.73 2.78
CA VAL A 81 -11.37 4.92 1.77
C VAL A 81 -12.71 4.58 2.39
N GLU A 82 -12.81 3.53 3.19
CA GLU A 82 -14.05 3.17 3.88
C GLU A 82 -14.47 4.22 4.91
N LYS A 83 -13.51 4.75 5.68
CA LYS A 83 -13.77 5.87 6.59
C LYS A 83 -14.22 7.11 5.82
N LEU A 84 -13.60 7.43 4.69
CA LEU A 84 -13.99 8.55 3.85
C LEU A 84 -15.40 8.36 3.27
N ARG A 85 -15.74 7.14 2.82
CA ARG A 85 -17.09 6.78 2.38
C ARG A 85 -18.11 7.01 3.49
N GLN A 86 -17.80 6.58 4.72
CA GLN A 86 -18.67 6.80 5.87
C GLN A 86 -18.85 8.29 6.19
N GLU A 87 -17.78 9.09 6.21
CA GLU A 87 -17.87 10.54 6.43
C GLU A 87 -18.68 11.25 5.35
N VAL A 88 -18.52 10.87 4.07
CA VAL A 88 -19.33 11.42 2.97
C VAL A 88 -20.81 11.05 3.13
N GLN A 89 -21.10 9.81 3.51
CA GLN A 89 -22.47 9.37 3.75
C GLN A 89 -23.13 10.15 4.89
N ASP A 90 -22.42 10.36 6.00
CA ASP A 90 -22.90 11.16 7.14
C ASP A 90 -23.21 12.61 6.73
N VAL A 91 -22.40 13.21 5.86
CA VAL A 91 -22.65 14.56 5.30
C VAL A 91 -23.91 14.58 4.43
N ILE A 92 -24.09 13.57 3.57
CA ILE A 92 -25.29 13.45 2.72
C ILE A 92 -26.56 13.34 3.56
N ASP A 93 -26.54 12.51 4.60
CA ASP A 93 -27.68 12.32 5.50
C ASP A 93 -27.98 13.57 6.33
N THR A 94 -26.92 14.28 6.75
CA THR A 94 -27.04 15.58 7.41
C THR A 94 -27.69 16.62 6.48
N GLU A 95 -27.29 16.69 5.21
CA GLU A 95 -27.88 17.63 4.25
C GLU A 95 -29.34 17.28 3.96
N ARG A 96 -29.67 15.99 3.77
CA ARG A 96 -31.06 15.54 3.57
C ARG A 96 -31.95 15.93 4.75
N SER A 97 -31.54 15.62 5.98
CA SER A 97 -32.31 15.98 7.18
C SER A 97 -32.42 17.50 7.39
N GLY A 98 -31.35 18.24 7.07
CA GLY A 98 -31.34 19.70 7.13
C GLY A 98 -32.25 20.36 6.09
N ILE A 99 -32.40 19.75 4.89
CA ILE A 99 -33.39 20.18 3.89
C ILE A 99 -34.81 19.98 4.42
N ASP A 100 -35.10 18.80 4.98
CA ASP A 100 -36.42 18.47 5.51
C ASP A 100 -36.85 19.38 6.65
N LYS A 101 -35.90 19.67 7.55
CA LYS A 101 -36.10 20.61 8.65
C LYS A 101 -36.39 22.03 8.15
N ARG A 102 -35.63 22.54 7.18
CA ARG A 102 -35.86 23.87 6.59
C ARG A 102 -37.23 23.98 5.92
N VAL A 103 -37.69 22.91 5.26
CA VAL A 103 -39.01 22.84 4.63
C VAL A 103 -40.13 22.82 5.69
N SER A 104 -39.95 22.09 6.79
CA SER A 104 -40.97 21.97 7.84
C SER A 104 -41.09 23.23 8.70
N GLU A 105 -39.98 23.94 8.93
CA GLU A 105 -39.91 25.19 9.72
C GLU A 105 -40.32 26.44 8.92
N ALA A 106 -40.76 26.29 7.66
CA ALA A 106 -41.15 27.40 6.82
C ALA A 106 -42.33 28.22 7.43
N ALA A 107 -42.08 29.50 7.70
CA ALA A 107 -43.01 30.37 8.45
C ALA A 107 -44.29 30.74 7.67
N THR A 108 -44.26 30.72 6.33
CA THR A 108 -45.42 31.05 5.49
C THR A 108 -45.66 29.98 4.42
N PRO A 109 -46.92 29.81 3.96
CA PRO A 109 -47.25 28.85 2.88
C PRO A 109 -46.50 29.15 1.57
N GLU A 110 -46.21 30.42 1.29
CA GLU A 110 -45.46 30.86 0.12
C GLU A 110 -43.98 30.52 0.24
N ALA A 111 -43.37 30.75 1.42
CA ALA A 111 -42.01 30.34 1.71
C ALA A 111 -41.87 28.81 1.64
N LYS A 112 -42.87 28.07 2.12
CA LYS A 112 -42.90 26.60 2.04
C LYS A 112 -42.87 26.10 0.61
N LYS A 113 -43.67 26.67 -0.29
CA LYS A 113 -43.68 26.31 -1.73
C LYS A 113 -42.34 26.60 -2.42
N LEU A 114 -41.67 27.70 -2.05
CA LEU A 114 -40.36 28.04 -2.59
C LEU A 114 -39.29 27.07 -2.08
N LEU A 115 -39.27 26.80 -0.77
CA LEU A 115 -38.34 25.87 -0.14
C LEU A 115 -38.53 24.45 -0.64
N ASP A 116 -39.76 24.00 -0.87
CA ASP A 116 -40.06 22.71 -1.50
C ASP A 116 -39.43 22.57 -2.89
N ARG A 117 -39.46 23.65 -3.70
CA ARG A 117 -38.86 23.64 -5.03
C ARG A 117 -37.33 23.54 -4.96
N ILE A 118 -36.73 24.30 -4.05
CA ILE A 118 -35.28 24.28 -3.79
C ILE A 118 -34.85 22.92 -3.22
N ALA A 119 -35.63 22.35 -2.31
CA ALA A 119 -35.41 21.05 -1.69
C ALA A 119 -35.39 19.94 -2.74
N ARG A 120 -36.36 19.93 -3.67
CA ARG A 120 -36.38 18.95 -4.78
C ARG A 120 -35.12 19.02 -5.63
N GLN A 121 -34.71 20.22 -6.04
CA GLN A 121 -33.50 20.41 -6.83
C GLN A 121 -32.25 19.94 -6.08
N ARG A 122 -32.15 20.20 -4.78
CA ARG A 122 -31.03 19.77 -3.93
C ARG A 122 -30.99 18.24 -3.77
N ARG A 123 -32.14 17.59 -3.54
CA ARG A 123 -32.21 16.12 -3.45
C ARG A 123 -31.79 15.45 -4.75
N GLU A 124 -32.26 15.97 -5.89
CA GLU A 124 -31.83 15.47 -7.21
C GLU A 124 -30.31 15.60 -7.45
N GLN A 125 -29.66 16.61 -6.85
CA GLN A 125 -28.20 16.73 -6.91
C GLN A 125 -27.50 15.68 -6.04
N LEU A 126 -28.03 15.42 -4.84
CA LEU A 126 -27.49 14.38 -3.94
C LEU A 126 -27.66 12.98 -4.54
N ASP A 127 -28.79 12.72 -5.21
CA ASP A 127 -29.09 11.42 -5.83
C ASP A 127 -28.24 11.14 -7.09
N ARG A 128 -27.59 12.17 -7.65
CA ARG A 128 -26.64 12.02 -8.78
C ARG A 128 -25.19 11.86 -8.33
N LEU A 129 -24.92 11.94 -7.03
CA LEU A 129 -23.57 11.69 -6.54
C LEU A 129 -23.21 10.22 -6.82
N PRO A 130 -21.98 9.95 -7.29
CA PRO A 130 -21.54 8.57 -7.51
C PRO A 130 -21.44 7.81 -6.18
N ASP A 131 -21.82 6.53 -6.20
CA ASP A 131 -21.81 5.64 -5.03
C ASP A 131 -20.38 5.24 -4.58
N ASP A 132 -19.35 5.58 -5.37
CA ASP A 132 -17.95 5.26 -5.10
C ASP A 132 -16.99 6.42 -5.44
N LEU A 133 -15.92 6.53 -4.65
CA LEU A 133 -14.77 7.41 -4.83
C LEU A 133 -13.62 6.72 -5.59
N GLY A 134 -13.67 5.40 -5.78
CA GLY A 134 -12.85 4.61 -6.69
C GLY A 134 -13.71 4.03 -7.81
N GLY A 135 -13.41 4.40 -9.06
CA GLY A 135 -14.14 3.88 -10.23
C GLY A 135 -13.95 2.39 -10.49
#